data_AF-A0AAW8DS41-F1
#
_entry.id   AF-A0AAW8DS41-F1
#
_cell.length_a   1.000
_cell.length_b   1.000
_cell.length_c   1.000
_cell.angle_alpha   90.00
_cell.angle_beta   90.00
_cell.angle_gamma   90.00
#
_symmetry.space_group_name_H-M   'P 1'
#
loop_
_entity.id
_entity.type
_entity.pdbx_description
1 polymer ?
#
loop_
_entity_poly.entity_id
_entity_poly.type
_entity_poly.pdbx_seq_one_letter_code
_entity_poly.pdbx_strand_id
1 'polypeptide(L)'
;MALTLDPEDTRGRIHDLVWSGFHADADIGWMITDEYLDPDELTPEDRAWIKAETTRACAAKRAAEAQWPVQTEYDRLEAVFAQLRSEKIIALHRAGNTLSDGHDDVREQWRAAGRLESGIRGCCFYHAQDLDGAVRSGRLYLAFSGGMIPEIAQRETNTVVVGRRIVELLRDAGFGAQWSGNINERIEADLGQWRKRGPAA
;
A
#
# COMPACT_ATOMS: atom_id res chain seq x y z
N MET A 1 37.17 4.34 -0.83
CA MET A 1 36.90 3.02 -0.23
C MET A 1 35.62 2.49 -0.86
N ALA A 2 35.54 1.19 -1.10
CA ALA A 2 34.38 0.57 -1.75
C ALA A 2 33.26 0.39 -0.73
N LEU A 3 32.01 0.52 -1.19
CA LEU A 3 30.81 0.20 -0.40
C LEU A 3 30.79 -1.30 -0.10
N THR A 4 30.28 -1.69 1.07
CA THR A 4 30.07 -3.11 1.42
C THR A 4 28.64 -3.56 1.15
N LEU A 5 27.68 -2.63 1.16
CA LEU A 5 26.30 -2.87 0.74
C LEU A 5 26.17 -3.09 -0.77
N ASP A 6 25.03 -3.65 -1.20
CA ASP A 6 24.62 -3.65 -2.61
C ASP A 6 23.98 -2.29 -2.98
N PRO A 7 24.64 -1.45 -3.80
CA PRO A 7 24.14 -0.11 -4.09
C PRO A 7 22.94 -0.09 -5.03
N GLU A 8 22.73 -1.14 -5.84
CA GLU A 8 21.58 -1.21 -6.75
C GLU A 8 20.32 -1.58 -5.98
N ASP A 9 20.42 -2.65 -5.19
CA ASP A 9 19.33 -3.11 -4.33
C ASP A 9 18.92 -2.04 -3.30
N THR A 10 19.89 -1.46 -2.60
CA THR A 10 19.62 -0.41 -1.60
C THR A 10 18.97 0.83 -2.24
N ARG A 11 19.39 1.20 -3.46
CA ARG A 11 18.75 2.30 -4.20
C ARG A 11 17.31 1.97 -4.58
N GLY A 12 17.04 0.74 -4.99
CA GLY A 12 15.68 0.24 -5.22
C GLY A 12 14.81 0.42 -3.98
N ARG A 13 15.31 0.00 -2.81
CA ARG A 13 14.56 0.16 -1.56
C ARG A 13 14.33 1.62 -1.17
N ILE A 14 15.35 2.47 -1.28
CA ILE A 14 15.21 3.92 -1.05
C ILE A 14 14.13 4.50 -1.96
N HIS A 15 14.15 4.12 -3.24
CA HIS A 15 13.15 4.57 -4.21
C HIS A 15 11.74 4.18 -3.75
N ASP A 16 11.49 2.92 -3.40
CA ASP A 16 10.15 2.49 -3.01
C ASP A 16 9.66 3.21 -1.75
N LEU A 17 10.49 3.32 -0.71
CA LEU A 17 10.11 4.00 0.53
C LEU A 17 9.77 5.47 0.29
N VAL A 18 10.59 6.18 -0.48
CA VAL A 18 10.37 7.58 -0.82
C VAL A 18 9.10 7.75 -1.65
N TRP A 19 8.97 6.98 -2.74
CA TRP A 19 7.87 7.11 -3.69
C TRP A 19 6.54 6.51 -3.20
N SER A 20 6.56 5.66 -2.18
CA SER A 20 5.35 5.20 -1.48
C SER A 20 4.51 6.36 -0.95
N GLY A 21 5.17 7.44 -0.49
CA GLY A 21 4.53 8.62 0.09
C GLY A 21 3.96 8.44 1.51
N PHE A 22 4.33 7.38 2.22
CA PHE A 22 3.87 7.14 3.59
C PHE A 22 4.86 7.57 4.69
N HIS A 23 6.10 7.86 4.33
CA HIS A 23 7.18 8.12 5.27
C HIS A 23 7.65 9.57 5.19
N ALA A 24 8.04 10.14 6.32
CA ALA A 24 8.71 11.43 6.34
C ALA A 24 10.15 11.28 5.82
N ASP A 25 10.66 12.31 5.14
CA ASP A 25 12.02 12.31 4.57
C ASP A 25 13.10 11.98 5.63
N ALA A 26 12.88 12.40 6.89
CA ALA A 26 13.81 12.19 8.00
C ALA A 26 13.91 10.72 8.44
N ASP A 27 12.86 9.92 8.22
CA ASP A 27 12.79 8.54 8.71
C ASP A 27 13.41 7.54 7.72
N ILE A 28 13.43 7.87 6.43
CA ILE A 28 13.86 6.97 5.35
C ILE A 28 15.27 6.43 5.61
N GLY A 29 16.20 7.29 6.02
CA GLY A 29 17.58 6.89 6.28
C GLY A 29 17.67 5.82 7.37
N TRP A 30 16.93 6.01 8.47
CA TRP A 30 16.86 5.05 9.58
C TRP A 30 16.21 3.74 9.14
N MET A 31 15.11 3.81 8.38
CA MET A 31 14.48 2.60 7.84
C MET A 31 15.44 1.77 6.98
N ILE A 32 16.28 2.42 6.17
CA ILE A 32 17.29 1.70 5.39
C ILE A 32 18.35 1.07 6.29
N THR A 33 18.86 1.82 7.26
CA THR A 33 19.98 1.34 8.08
C THR A 33 19.60 0.32 9.14
N ASP A 34 18.37 0.39 9.67
CA ASP A 34 17.96 -0.35 10.86
C ASP A 34 16.87 -1.40 10.58
N GLU A 35 16.03 -1.20 9.55
CA GLU A 35 14.97 -2.17 9.20
C GLU A 35 15.30 -3.00 7.96
N TYR A 36 16.00 -2.42 6.98
CA TYR A 36 16.28 -3.07 5.71
C TYR A 36 17.65 -3.76 5.69
N LEU A 37 18.69 -3.06 6.16
CA LEU A 37 20.04 -3.57 6.29
C LEU A 37 20.35 -3.93 7.75
N ASP A 38 21.45 -4.62 7.98
CA ASP A 38 21.99 -4.82 9.33
C ASP A 38 22.87 -3.62 9.70
N PRO A 39 22.49 -2.81 10.71
CA PRO A 39 23.28 -1.64 11.10
C PRO A 39 24.69 -2.00 11.55
N ASP A 40 24.91 -3.20 12.10
CA ASP A 40 26.23 -3.61 12.59
C ASP A 40 27.19 -3.98 11.44
N GLU A 41 26.67 -4.23 10.23
CA GLU A 41 27.46 -4.50 9.02
C GLU A 41 27.82 -3.24 8.23
N LEU A 42 27.24 -2.08 8.57
CA LEU A 42 27.41 -0.84 7.82
C LEU A 42 28.67 -0.06 8.23
N THR A 43 29.52 0.22 7.24
CA THR A 43 30.66 1.12 7.41
C THR A 43 30.24 2.59 7.47
N PRO A 44 31.10 3.50 7.97
CA PRO A 44 30.86 4.94 7.88
C PRO A 44 30.62 5.42 6.43
N GLU A 45 31.31 4.81 5.46
CA GLU A 45 31.14 5.11 4.03
C GLU A 45 29.76 4.70 3.52
N ASP A 46 29.24 3.54 3.92
CA ASP A 46 27.89 3.08 3.55
C ASP A 46 26.84 4.02 4.13
N ARG A 47 26.97 4.40 5.40
CA ARG A 47 26.03 5.33 6.06
C ARG A 47 26.04 6.71 5.41
N ALA A 48 27.22 7.21 5.03
CA ALA A 48 27.35 8.46 4.30
C ALA A 48 26.69 8.37 2.91
N TRP A 49 26.84 7.24 2.22
CA TRP A 49 26.22 6.97 0.93
C TRP A 49 24.69 6.88 1.03
N ILE A 50 24.16 6.11 1.99
CA ILE A 50 22.70 5.98 2.24
C ILE A 50 22.08 7.34 2.51
N LYS A 51 22.72 8.16 3.35
CA LYS A 51 22.27 9.51 3.66
C LYS A 51 22.22 10.39 2.41
N ALA A 52 23.27 10.37 1.60
CA ALA A 52 23.33 11.15 0.36
C ALA A 52 22.26 10.69 -0.64
N GLU A 53 22.10 9.38 -0.81
CA GLU A 53 21.15 8.80 -1.76
C GLU A 53 19.69 9.04 -1.34
N THR A 54 19.39 8.92 -0.04
CA THR A 54 18.09 9.26 0.54
C THR A 54 17.76 10.74 0.32
N THR A 55 18.70 11.64 0.64
CA THR A 55 18.53 13.09 0.42
C THR A 55 18.24 13.39 -1.04
N ARG A 56 18.98 12.75 -1.97
CA ARG A 56 18.81 12.90 -3.40
C ARG A 56 17.44 12.42 -3.86
N ALA A 57 17.01 11.23 -3.43
CA ALA A 57 15.73 10.64 -3.78
C ALA A 57 14.54 11.47 -3.26
N CYS A 58 14.58 11.90 -1.99
CA CYS A 58 13.57 12.78 -1.41
C CYS A 58 13.47 14.13 -2.14
N ALA A 59 14.61 14.75 -2.47
CA ALA A 59 14.63 16.00 -3.23
C ALA A 59 14.02 15.82 -4.63
N ALA A 60 14.34 14.71 -5.31
CA ALA A 60 13.76 14.39 -6.62
C ALA A 60 12.24 14.19 -6.53
N LYS A 61 11.76 13.48 -5.50
CA LYS A 61 10.33 13.30 -5.28
C LYS A 61 9.62 14.62 -5.00
N ARG A 62 10.15 15.47 -4.12
CA ARG A 62 9.57 16.80 -3.84
C ARG A 62 9.49 17.68 -5.09
N ALA A 63 10.51 17.63 -5.94
CA ALA A 63 10.49 18.33 -7.22
C ALA A 63 9.39 17.79 -8.17
N ALA A 64 9.19 16.47 -8.20
CA ALA A 64 8.11 15.85 -8.97
C ALA A 64 6.73 16.20 -8.41
N GLU A 65 6.53 16.13 -7.09
CA GLU A 65 5.28 16.44 -6.40
C GLU A 65 4.77 17.86 -6.70
N ALA A 66 5.69 18.82 -6.83
CA ALA A 66 5.37 20.20 -7.20
C ALA A 66 4.76 20.35 -8.61
N GLN A 67 4.97 19.37 -9.48
CA GLN A 67 4.43 19.34 -10.84
C GLN A 67 3.16 18.47 -10.97
N TRP A 68 2.77 17.77 -9.91
CA TRP A 68 1.60 16.90 -9.96
C TRP A 68 0.30 17.70 -9.99
N PRO A 69 -0.74 17.19 -10.69
CA PRO A 69 -2.07 17.79 -10.65
C PRO A 69 -2.60 17.80 -9.21
N VAL A 70 -3.50 18.74 -8.90
CA VAL A 70 -4.11 18.88 -7.56
C VAL A 70 -4.64 17.54 -7.06
N GLN A 71 -5.39 16.83 -7.90
CA GLN A 71 -5.85 15.47 -7.64
C GLN A 71 -4.99 14.46 -8.40
N THR A 72 -4.40 13.50 -7.69
CA THR A 72 -3.63 12.39 -8.26
C THR A 72 -4.43 11.08 -8.29
N GLU A 73 -3.81 10.03 -8.82
CA GLU A 73 -4.32 8.66 -8.77
C GLU A 73 -4.53 8.20 -7.32
N TYR A 74 -3.62 8.57 -6.41
CA TYR A 74 -3.78 8.22 -5.00
C TYR A 74 -5.02 8.90 -4.40
N ASP A 75 -5.25 10.18 -4.70
CA ASP A 75 -6.42 10.90 -4.17
C ASP A 75 -7.74 10.27 -4.65
N ARG A 76 -7.79 9.81 -5.91
CA ARG A 76 -8.93 9.05 -6.45
C ARG A 76 -9.08 7.67 -5.80
N LEU A 77 -7.97 6.97 -5.56
CA LEU A 77 -7.96 5.67 -4.87
C LEU A 77 -8.43 5.80 -3.41
N GLU A 78 -7.98 6.83 -2.68
CA GLU A 78 -8.44 7.12 -1.33
C GLU A 78 -9.95 7.40 -1.30
N ALA A 79 -10.50 8.12 -2.30
CA ALA A 79 -11.94 8.32 -2.40
C ALA A 79 -12.71 7.00 -2.54
N VAL A 80 -12.17 6.04 -3.32
CA VAL A 80 -12.74 4.67 -3.41
C VAL A 80 -12.69 3.97 -2.05
N PHE A 81 -11.56 4.03 -1.35
CA PHE A 81 -11.42 3.42 -0.02
C PHE A 81 -12.33 4.06 1.02
N ALA A 82 -12.50 5.38 0.99
CA ALA A 82 -13.44 6.11 1.83
C ALA A 82 -14.89 5.68 1.56
N GLN A 83 -15.26 5.49 0.29
CA GLN A 83 -16.58 4.99 -0.09
C GLN A 83 -16.81 3.57 0.44
N LEU A 84 -15.84 2.66 0.31
CA LEU A 84 -15.91 1.32 0.89
C LEU A 84 -16.12 1.36 2.42
N ARG A 85 -15.41 2.23 3.13
CA ARG A 85 -15.61 2.40 4.59
C ARG A 85 -17.00 2.90 4.94
N SER A 86 -17.56 3.85 4.16
CA SER A 86 -18.94 4.31 4.33
C SER A 86 -19.96 3.17 4.14
N GLU A 87 -19.62 2.20 3.29
CA GLU A 87 -20.36 0.98 3.01
C GLU A 87 -20.07 -0.17 3.98
N LYS A 88 -19.46 0.12 5.14
CA LYS A 88 -19.13 -0.91 6.16
C LYS A 88 -18.21 -2.01 5.64
N ILE A 89 -17.34 -1.68 4.68
CA ILE A 89 -16.23 -2.54 4.25
C ILE A 89 -14.97 -1.96 4.89
N ILE A 90 -14.24 -2.76 5.67
CA ILE A 90 -12.94 -2.34 6.21
C ILE A 90 -12.00 -2.10 5.01
N ALA A 91 -11.56 -0.86 4.79
CA ALA A 91 -10.66 -0.53 3.69
C ALA A 91 -9.34 0.06 4.24
N LEU A 92 -8.24 -0.69 4.10
CA LEU A 92 -6.95 -0.36 4.70
C LEU A 92 -5.88 -0.15 3.63
N HIS A 93 -5.24 1.01 3.69
CA HIS A 93 -4.03 1.29 2.92
C HIS A 93 -2.83 0.69 3.63
N ARG A 94 -1.99 -0.07 2.91
CA ARG A 94 -0.73 -0.64 3.43
C ARG A 94 -0.92 -1.40 4.75
N ALA A 95 -1.85 -2.36 4.76
CA ALA A 95 -2.11 -3.22 5.91
C ALA A 95 -1.00 -4.26 6.05
N GLY A 96 -0.18 -4.11 7.09
CA GLY A 96 1.01 -4.93 7.33
C GLY A 96 2.00 -5.01 6.17
N ASN A 97 2.90 -6.00 6.26
CA ASN A 97 3.93 -6.24 5.26
C ASN A 97 3.52 -7.35 4.27
N THR A 98 2.78 -8.34 4.77
CA THR A 98 2.34 -9.52 4.03
C THR A 98 0.82 -9.64 3.97
N LEU A 99 0.33 -10.58 3.16
CA LEU A 99 -1.10 -10.94 3.11
C LEU A 99 -1.64 -11.36 4.49
N SER A 100 -0.86 -12.13 5.25
CA SER A 100 -1.28 -12.59 6.58
C SER A 100 -1.43 -11.44 7.55
N ASP A 101 -0.45 -10.53 7.58
CA ASP A 101 -0.47 -9.34 8.45
C ASP A 101 -1.69 -8.47 8.12
N GLY A 102 -1.96 -8.23 6.83
CA GLY A 102 -3.14 -7.46 6.45
C GLY A 102 -4.46 -8.11 6.86
N HIS A 103 -4.54 -9.44 6.89
CA HIS A 103 -5.69 -10.14 7.46
C HIS A 103 -5.79 -9.98 8.99
N ASP A 104 -4.66 -9.94 9.70
CA ASP A 104 -4.63 -9.64 11.14
C ASP A 104 -5.09 -8.22 11.42
N ASP A 105 -4.61 -7.23 10.70
CA ASP A 105 -5.06 -5.83 10.81
C ASP A 105 -6.58 -5.71 10.61
N VAL A 106 -7.12 -6.38 9.59
CA VAL A 106 -8.57 -6.45 9.34
C VAL A 106 -9.29 -7.10 10.53
N ARG A 107 -8.76 -8.18 11.10
CA ARG A 107 -9.36 -8.85 12.28
C ARG A 107 -9.36 -7.92 13.48
N GLU A 108 -8.30 -7.14 13.70
CA GLU A 108 -8.22 -6.19 14.80
C GLU A 108 -9.23 -5.06 14.66
N GLN A 109 -9.34 -4.45 13.47
CA GLN A 109 -10.35 -3.43 13.17
C GLN A 109 -11.77 -3.96 13.38
N TRP A 110 -12.05 -5.19 12.92
CA TRP A 110 -13.34 -5.84 13.14
C TRP A 110 -13.64 -6.08 14.62
N ARG A 111 -12.64 -6.51 15.40
CA ARG A 111 -12.78 -6.70 16.86
C ARG A 111 -13.06 -5.38 17.57
N ALA A 112 -12.28 -4.34 17.24
CA ALA A 112 -12.42 -3.00 17.82
C ALA A 112 -13.79 -2.38 17.50
N ALA A 113 -14.37 -2.68 16.33
CA ALA A 113 -15.67 -2.19 15.92
C ALA A 113 -16.88 -2.91 16.57
N GLY A 114 -16.66 -3.87 17.47
CA GLY A 114 -17.75 -4.64 18.11
C GLY A 114 -18.09 -5.95 17.40
N ARG A 115 -17.18 -6.50 16.58
CA ARG A 115 -17.30 -7.81 15.94
C ARG A 115 -18.58 -7.92 15.09
N LEU A 116 -19.44 -8.91 15.34
CA LEU A 116 -20.65 -9.14 14.55
C LEU A 116 -21.65 -7.97 14.69
N GLU A 117 -21.66 -7.27 15.82
CA GLU A 117 -22.56 -6.13 16.06
C GLU A 117 -22.14 -4.88 15.28
N SER A 118 -20.91 -4.84 14.74
CA SER A 118 -20.40 -3.72 13.94
C SER A 118 -21.14 -3.48 12.62
N GLY A 119 -21.83 -4.51 12.11
CA GLY A 119 -22.43 -4.50 10.78
C GLY A 119 -21.41 -4.49 9.63
N ILE A 120 -20.13 -4.77 9.90
CA ILE A 120 -19.08 -4.85 8.88
C ILE A 120 -19.37 -6.01 7.92
N ARG A 121 -19.35 -5.70 6.63
CA ARG A 121 -19.79 -6.58 5.54
C ARG A 121 -18.64 -7.18 4.73
N GLY A 122 -17.42 -6.70 4.93
CA GLY A 122 -16.28 -7.14 4.15
C GLY A 122 -15.00 -6.40 4.48
N CYS A 123 -13.94 -6.73 3.74
CA CYS A 123 -12.71 -5.96 3.76
C CYS A 123 -12.11 -5.80 2.35
N CYS A 124 -11.25 -4.80 2.21
CA CYS A 124 -10.40 -4.51 1.06
C CYS A 124 -9.07 -3.94 1.57
N PHE A 125 -7.93 -4.45 1.12
CA PHE A 125 -6.63 -3.91 1.51
C PHE A 125 -5.53 -4.24 0.50
N TYR A 126 -4.39 -3.57 0.64
CA TYR A 126 -3.12 -3.98 0.04
C TYR A 126 -2.02 -3.85 1.10
N HIS A 127 -0.97 -4.65 1.00
CA HIS A 127 0.15 -4.64 1.96
C HIS A 127 1.37 -3.90 1.40
N ALA A 128 2.43 -3.76 2.21
CA ALA A 128 3.64 -3.04 1.80
C ALA A 128 4.28 -3.57 0.49
N GLN A 129 4.33 -4.90 0.29
CA GLN A 129 4.88 -5.45 -0.95
C GLN A 129 4.03 -5.15 -2.20
N ASP A 130 2.70 -5.10 -2.08
CA ASP A 130 1.82 -4.68 -3.19
C ASP A 130 2.08 -3.21 -3.55
N LEU A 131 2.30 -2.38 -2.53
CA LEU A 131 2.60 -0.96 -2.67
C LEU A 131 3.95 -0.75 -3.38
N ASP A 132 4.99 -1.48 -3.00
CA ASP A 132 6.29 -1.41 -3.68
C ASP A 132 6.13 -1.78 -5.18
N GLY A 133 5.34 -2.81 -5.49
CA GLY A 133 4.97 -3.16 -6.86
C GLY A 133 4.23 -2.05 -7.59
N ALA A 134 3.25 -1.40 -6.93
CA ALA A 134 2.47 -0.31 -7.50
C ALA A 134 3.31 0.94 -7.74
N VAL A 135 4.26 1.27 -6.86
CA VAL A 135 5.22 2.36 -7.03
C VAL A 135 6.02 2.19 -8.33
N ARG A 136 6.44 0.97 -8.63
CA ARG A 136 7.28 0.67 -9.80
C ARG A 136 6.49 0.50 -11.09
N SER A 137 5.26 -0.01 -11.03
CA SER A 137 4.50 -0.46 -12.21
C SER A 137 3.18 0.27 -12.45
N GLY A 138 2.67 1.02 -11.46
CA GLY A 138 1.31 1.57 -11.49
C GLY A 138 0.20 0.51 -11.29
N ARG A 139 0.55 -0.76 -11.05
CA ARG A 139 -0.40 -1.85 -10.82
C ARG A 139 -0.50 -2.16 -9.34
N LEU A 140 -1.71 -2.05 -8.79
CA LEU A 140 -1.98 -2.34 -7.38
C LEU A 140 -2.88 -3.56 -7.25
N TYR A 141 -2.43 -4.55 -6.48
CA TYR A 141 -3.23 -5.74 -6.17
C TYR A 141 -3.98 -5.54 -4.85
N LEU A 142 -5.27 -5.83 -4.84
CA LEU A 142 -6.15 -5.66 -3.67
C LEU A 142 -6.67 -7.02 -3.19
N ALA A 143 -6.52 -7.29 -1.89
CA ALA A 143 -7.11 -8.42 -1.21
C ALA A 143 -8.45 -7.99 -0.68
N PHE A 144 -9.38 -8.92 -0.66
CA PHE A 144 -10.72 -8.65 -0.21
C PHE A 144 -11.35 -9.93 0.34
N SER A 145 -12.39 -9.75 1.15
CA SER A 145 -13.22 -10.84 1.63
C SER A 145 -14.62 -10.36 1.95
N GLY A 146 -15.57 -11.28 1.99
CA GLY A 146 -16.92 -11.09 2.51
C GLY A 146 -17.00 -10.97 4.03
N GLY A 147 -15.90 -10.66 4.72
CA GLY A 147 -15.86 -10.38 6.15
C GLY A 147 -15.81 -11.63 7.03
N MET A 148 -16.14 -11.46 8.31
CA MET A 148 -16.03 -12.50 9.36
C MET A 148 -17.32 -13.33 9.50
N ILE A 149 -17.90 -13.75 8.37
CA ILE A 149 -19.08 -14.62 8.33
C ILE A 149 -18.64 -16.06 8.64
N PRO A 150 -19.21 -16.73 9.67
CA PRO A 150 -18.80 -18.09 10.03
C PRO A 150 -19.11 -19.11 8.93
N GLU A 151 -20.30 -19.01 8.34
CA GLU A 151 -20.76 -19.92 7.30
C GLU A 151 -20.00 -19.71 5.99
N ILE A 152 -19.32 -20.75 5.52
CA ILE A 152 -18.37 -20.65 4.39
C ILE A 152 -19.09 -20.25 3.11
N ALA A 153 -20.14 -20.97 2.71
CA ALA A 153 -20.85 -20.70 1.46
C ALA A 153 -21.44 -19.28 1.41
N GLN A 154 -21.94 -18.80 2.55
CA GLN A 154 -22.45 -17.43 2.68
C GLN A 154 -21.31 -16.41 2.58
N ARG A 155 -20.17 -16.67 3.22
CA ARG A 155 -18.98 -15.82 3.14
C ARG A 155 -18.47 -15.74 1.71
N GLU A 156 -18.35 -16.85 1.00
CA GLU A 156 -17.88 -16.90 -0.39
C GLU A 156 -18.82 -16.13 -1.33
N THR A 157 -20.13 -16.34 -1.18
CA THR A 157 -21.15 -15.57 -1.93
C THR A 157 -21.00 -14.08 -1.67
N ASN A 158 -20.80 -13.69 -0.40
CA ASN A 158 -20.61 -12.28 -0.04
C ASN A 158 -19.25 -11.73 -0.51
N THR A 159 -18.19 -12.54 -0.53
CA THR A 159 -16.88 -12.17 -1.09
C THR A 159 -17.02 -11.79 -2.57
N VAL A 160 -17.85 -12.51 -3.34
CA VAL A 160 -18.12 -12.14 -4.73
C VAL A 160 -18.82 -10.80 -4.85
N VAL A 161 -19.80 -10.52 -3.97
CA VAL A 161 -20.50 -9.23 -3.93
C VAL A 161 -19.54 -8.09 -3.60
N VAL A 162 -18.70 -8.25 -2.58
CA VAL A 162 -17.67 -7.26 -2.19
C VAL A 162 -16.68 -7.04 -3.34
N GLY A 163 -16.18 -8.11 -3.97
CA GLY A 163 -15.24 -8.00 -5.09
C GLY A 163 -15.82 -7.24 -6.28
N ARG A 164 -17.09 -7.51 -6.66
CA ARG A 164 -17.79 -6.77 -7.71
C ARG A 164 -17.92 -5.28 -7.37
N ARG A 165 -18.25 -4.96 -6.12
CA ARG A 165 -18.40 -3.58 -5.66
C ARG A 165 -17.06 -2.82 -5.70
N ILE A 166 -15.97 -3.46 -5.32
CA ILE A 166 -14.62 -2.87 -5.42
C ILE A 166 -14.28 -2.55 -6.88
N VAL A 167 -14.48 -3.52 -7.78
CA VAL A 167 -14.23 -3.34 -9.23
C VAL A 167 -15.09 -2.22 -9.82
N GLU A 168 -16.35 -2.14 -9.45
CA GLU A 168 -17.26 -1.06 -9.86
C GLU A 168 -16.73 0.32 -9.41
N LEU A 169 -16.43 0.48 -8.11
CA LEU A 169 -15.93 1.75 -7.58
C LEU A 169 -14.59 2.17 -8.20
N LEU A 170 -13.69 1.22 -8.46
CA LEU A 170 -12.43 1.51 -9.15
C LEU A 170 -12.67 2.02 -10.57
N ARG A 171 -13.61 1.41 -11.31
CA ARG A 171 -13.96 1.83 -12.68
C ARG A 171 -14.65 3.19 -12.70
N ASP A 172 -15.54 3.44 -11.75
CA ASP A 172 -16.21 4.74 -11.59
C ASP A 172 -15.21 5.85 -11.27
N ALA A 173 -14.13 5.54 -10.54
CA ALA A 173 -13.01 6.43 -10.29
C ALA A 173 -12.05 6.58 -11.49
N GLY A 174 -12.31 5.90 -12.61
CA GLY A 174 -11.54 5.97 -13.84
C GLY A 174 -10.28 5.10 -13.86
N PHE A 175 -10.22 4.04 -13.06
CA PHE A 175 -9.14 3.06 -13.12
C PHE A 175 -9.50 1.87 -14.00
N GLY A 176 -8.48 1.26 -14.62
CA GLY A 176 -8.63 -0.11 -15.10
C GLY A 176 -8.77 -1.05 -13.90
N ALA A 177 -9.72 -1.98 -13.93
CA ALA A 177 -9.88 -2.96 -12.86
C ALA A 177 -10.15 -4.35 -13.44
N GLN A 178 -9.27 -5.29 -13.11
CA GLN A 178 -9.30 -6.67 -13.59
C GLN A 178 -9.49 -7.65 -12.44
N TRP A 179 -10.48 -8.53 -12.60
CA TRP A 179 -10.74 -9.63 -11.69
C TRP A 179 -11.61 -10.66 -12.40
N SER A 180 -11.27 -11.94 -12.29
CA SER A 180 -11.96 -13.03 -12.98
C SER A 180 -13.33 -13.38 -12.36
N GLY A 181 -13.58 -12.92 -11.13
CA GLY A 181 -14.69 -13.39 -10.29
C GLY A 181 -14.28 -14.50 -9.32
N ASN A 182 -13.05 -15.03 -9.42
CA ASN A 182 -12.51 -16.02 -8.48
C ASN A 182 -12.11 -15.34 -7.16
N ILE A 183 -12.74 -15.74 -6.06
CA ILE A 183 -12.50 -15.17 -4.73
C ILE A 183 -11.09 -15.47 -4.17
N ASN A 184 -10.37 -16.42 -4.77
CA ASN A 184 -9.01 -16.77 -4.38
C ASN A 184 -7.95 -15.93 -5.12
N GLU A 185 -8.38 -15.06 -6.04
CA GLU A 185 -7.49 -14.15 -6.77
C GLU A 185 -7.60 -12.74 -6.20
N ARG A 186 -6.52 -11.96 -6.36
CA ARG A 186 -6.51 -10.52 -6.06
C ARG A 186 -7.23 -9.75 -7.16
N ILE A 187 -7.79 -8.59 -6.81
CA ILE A 187 -8.25 -7.60 -7.81
C ILE A 187 -7.03 -6.77 -8.22
N GLU A 188 -6.75 -6.66 -9.51
CA GLU A 188 -5.74 -5.74 -10.03
C GLU A 188 -6.40 -4.39 -10.38
N ALA A 189 -5.90 -3.31 -9.78
CA ALA A 189 -6.21 -1.94 -10.15
C ALA A 189 -5.05 -1.36 -10.97
N ASP A 190 -5.36 -0.93 -12.19
CA ASP A 190 -4.45 -0.18 -13.06
C ASP A 190 -4.57 1.31 -12.74
N LEU A 191 -3.62 1.81 -11.97
CA LEU A 191 -3.52 3.23 -11.64
C LEU A 191 -2.81 4.00 -12.75
N GLY A 192 -2.12 3.31 -13.67
CA GLY A 192 -1.16 3.89 -14.61
C GLY A 192 0.11 4.38 -13.93
N GLN A 193 -0.01 5.14 -12.83
CA GLN A 193 1.10 5.63 -12.00
C GLN A 193 0.68 5.70 -10.53
N TRP A 194 1.63 5.41 -9.63
CA TRP A 194 1.46 5.69 -8.21
C TRP A 194 1.97 7.11 -7.89
N ARG A 195 1.07 8.00 -7.44
CA ARG A 195 1.42 9.37 -7.04
C ARG A 195 0.77 9.76 -5.72
N LYS A 196 1.34 9.25 -4.63
CA LYS A 196 1.01 9.69 -3.27
C LYS A 196 2.00 10.75 -2.80
N ARG A 197 1.47 11.92 -2.43
CA ARG A 197 2.30 12.98 -1.83
C ARG A 197 2.83 12.52 -0.48
N GLY A 198 4.06 12.94 -0.17
CA GLY A 198 4.66 12.73 1.15
C GLY A 198 3.82 13.35 2.27
N PRO A 199 4.04 12.93 3.52
CA PRO A 199 3.46 13.61 4.67
C PRO A 199 3.79 15.11 4.66
N ALA A 200 2.82 15.94 5.03
CA ALA A 200 3.11 17.36 5.28
C ALA A 200 4.10 17.46 6.45
N ALA A 201 5.09 18.35 6.30
CA ALA A 201 6.05 18.67 7.36
C ALA A 201 5.40 19.41 8.53
#